data_AF-A0A7D6DZ31-F1
#
_entry.id   AF-A0A7D6DZ31-F1
#
_cell.length_a   1.000
_cell.length_b   1.000
_cell.length_c   1.000
_cell.angle_alpha   90.00
_cell.angle_beta   90.00
_cell.angle_gamma   90.00
#
_symmetry.space_group_name_H-M   'P 1'
#
loop_
_entity.id
_entity.type
_entity.pdbx_description
1 polymer ?
#
loop_
_entity_poly.entity_id
_entity_poly.type
_entity_poly.pdbx_seq_one_letter_code
_entity_poly.pdbx_strand_id
1 'polypeptide(L)'
;MTLTLSNHLAEDAALRALRRDVFVGLQQTPKSLPPKWFYDDTGSELFDQITRLPEYYPTRTEAAILRARAAEIATASQADTLVELGSGTSEKTRMLLDALRERGVLRGFVPFDVDAGVLSAAAGAIQREYGGIEIKAVCGDFEEHLTEIPDGGRRLFVFLGSTIGNLTPGPRAEFLATLSDVMRPADSLLLGTDLVKDAERLVRAYDDAAGVTARFNRNVLAVINRQLDGDFDVDAYQHVARWNAEQERIEMWLRSVRRQRVRVAALDLTVDFDRGEEMLTEVSCKFRPDAVRAELAAVGLQATRWWTDAAGDFGLSLATK
;
A
#
# COMPACT_ATOMS: atom_id res chain seq x y z
N MET A 1 7.33 -3.88 -29.36
CA MET A 1 7.01 -3.82 -27.92
C MET A 1 6.39 -2.49 -27.62
N THR A 2 5.35 -2.51 -26.80
CA THR A 2 4.42 -1.40 -26.58
C THR A 2 4.36 -1.10 -25.09
N LEU A 3 4.37 0.19 -24.75
CA LEU A 3 3.91 0.68 -23.47
C LEU A 3 2.51 1.24 -23.70
N THR A 4 1.54 0.72 -22.96
CA THR A 4 0.17 1.23 -22.95
C THR A 4 -0.21 1.56 -21.53
N LEU A 5 -0.93 2.67 -21.34
CA LEU A 5 -1.54 3.05 -20.07
C LEU A 5 -3.06 3.08 -20.28
N SER A 6 -3.79 2.22 -19.57
CA SER A 6 -5.25 2.32 -19.48
C SER A 6 -5.61 3.04 -18.18
N ASN A 7 -6.38 4.13 -18.28
CA ASN A 7 -6.85 4.86 -17.13
C ASN A 7 -8.35 4.64 -16.96
N HIS A 8 -8.72 3.99 -15.86
CA HIS A 8 -10.10 3.64 -15.52
C HIS A 8 -10.71 4.64 -14.52
N LEU A 9 -9.92 5.58 -14.01
CA LEU A 9 -10.39 6.67 -13.17
C LEU A 9 -10.85 7.83 -14.04
N ALA A 10 -12.09 8.29 -13.85
CA ALA A 10 -12.54 9.55 -14.44
C ALA A 10 -11.64 10.71 -13.96
N GLU A 11 -11.52 11.78 -14.76
CA GLU A 11 -10.64 12.93 -14.43
C GLU A 11 -10.91 13.52 -13.04
N ASP A 12 -12.15 13.48 -12.56
CA ASP A 12 -12.57 13.97 -11.25
C ASP A 12 -12.83 12.86 -10.22
N ALA A 13 -12.55 11.59 -10.54
CA ALA A 13 -12.82 10.45 -9.66
C ALA A 13 -12.11 10.59 -8.30
N ALA A 14 -10.83 10.96 -8.32
CA ALA A 14 -10.05 11.19 -7.10
C ALA A 14 -10.67 12.31 -6.24
N LEU A 15 -11.06 13.43 -6.85
CA LEU A 15 -11.68 14.54 -6.12
C LEU A 15 -13.05 14.16 -5.55
N ARG A 16 -13.87 13.41 -6.30
CA ARG A 16 -15.17 12.90 -5.80
C ARG A 16 -14.99 11.93 -4.64
N ALA A 17 -14.03 11.02 -4.73
CA ALA A 17 -13.70 10.09 -3.65
C ALA A 17 -13.21 10.85 -2.41
N LEU A 18 -12.30 11.82 -2.57
CA LEU A 18 -11.81 12.64 -1.46
C LEU A 18 -12.95 13.39 -0.78
N ARG A 19 -13.85 14.04 -1.55
CA ARG A 19 -15.03 14.71 -1.01
C ARG A 19 -15.89 13.78 -0.18
N ARG A 20 -16.22 12.61 -0.72
CA ARG A 20 -17.04 11.59 -0.04
C ARG A 20 -16.37 11.13 1.27
N ASP A 21 -15.11 10.75 1.17
CA ASP A 21 -14.36 10.15 2.28
C ASP A 21 -14.16 11.17 3.42
N VAL A 22 -13.83 12.43 3.10
CA VAL A 22 -13.70 13.52 4.09
C VAL A 22 -15.06 13.85 4.71
N PHE A 23 -16.12 13.96 3.90
CA PHE A 23 -17.46 14.26 4.40
C PHE A 23 -17.92 13.18 5.40
N VAL A 24 -17.79 11.91 5.03
CA VAL A 24 -18.19 10.79 5.90
C VAL A 24 -17.28 10.72 7.13
N GLY A 25 -15.98 10.71 6.94
CA GLY A 25 -14.99 10.45 7.98
C GLY A 25 -14.96 11.51 9.10
N LEU A 26 -15.10 12.79 8.75
CA LEU A 26 -15.11 13.89 9.74
C LEU A 26 -16.39 13.97 10.58
N GLN A 27 -17.45 13.25 10.19
CA GLN A 27 -18.73 13.19 10.92
C GLN A 27 -18.86 11.94 11.80
N GLN A 28 -17.91 11.02 11.76
CA GLN A 28 -17.92 9.80 12.58
C GLN A 28 -17.47 10.06 14.02
N THR A 29 -17.81 9.13 14.90
CA THR A 29 -17.30 9.05 16.28
C THR A 29 -16.74 7.64 16.52
N PRO A 30 -15.41 7.46 16.59
CA PRO A 30 -14.37 8.48 16.39
C PRO A 30 -14.31 8.96 14.92
N LYS A 31 -13.80 10.18 14.71
CA LYS A 31 -13.52 10.69 13.37
C LYS A 31 -12.44 9.85 12.70
N SER A 32 -12.48 9.71 11.38
CA SER A 32 -11.44 9.00 10.63
C SER A 32 -11.18 9.59 9.25
N LEU A 33 -9.99 9.33 8.68
CA LEU A 33 -9.64 9.63 7.29
C LEU A 33 -8.93 8.42 6.67
N PRO A 34 -9.26 8.03 5.42
CA PRO A 34 -8.57 6.92 4.76
C PRO A 34 -7.10 7.25 4.46
N PRO A 35 -6.17 6.28 4.63
CA PRO A 35 -4.73 6.50 4.44
C PRO A 35 -4.33 6.73 2.98
N LYS A 36 -5.19 6.40 2.01
CA LYS A 36 -4.92 6.67 0.59
C LYS A 36 -4.72 8.17 0.30
N TRP A 37 -5.27 9.05 1.14
CA TRP A 37 -5.11 10.50 1.01
C TRP A 37 -3.80 11.05 1.60
N PHE A 38 -2.92 10.19 2.13
CA PHE A 38 -1.56 10.62 2.45
C PHE A 38 -0.72 10.89 1.20
N TYR A 39 -0.97 10.18 0.09
CA TYR A 39 -0.06 10.05 -1.04
C TYR A 39 -0.30 11.09 -2.15
N ASP A 40 -0.35 12.39 -1.79
CA ASP A 40 -0.06 13.43 -2.79
C ASP A 40 1.45 13.49 -3.07
N ASP A 41 1.92 14.37 -3.96
CA ASP A 41 3.35 14.51 -4.28
C ASP A 41 4.22 14.64 -3.00
N THR A 42 3.81 15.53 -2.09
CA THR A 42 4.53 15.80 -0.83
C THR A 42 4.52 14.59 0.11
N GLY A 43 3.37 13.95 0.27
CA GLY A 43 3.26 12.78 1.12
C GLY A 43 4.00 11.57 0.57
N SER A 44 4.04 11.40 -0.75
CA SER A 44 4.84 10.37 -1.40
C SER A 44 6.34 10.57 -1.18
N GLU A 45 6.83 11.81 -1.25
CA GLU A 45 8.22 12.15 -0.89
C GLU A 45 8.52 11.89 0.60
N LEU A 46 7.55 12.17 1.49
CA LEU A 46 7.67 11.88 2.92
C LEU A 46 7.69 10.38 3.18
N PHE A 47 6.84 9.60 2.51
CA PHE A 47 6.84 8.15 2.62
C PHE A 47 8.16 7.54 2.12
N ASP A 48 8.68 8.05 1.00
CA ASP A 48 9.99 7.67 0.50
C ASP A 48 11.09 7.93 1.54
N GLN A 49 11.05 9.06 2.24
CA GLN A 49 11.94 9.32 3.40
C GLN A 49 11.73 8.32 4.54
N ILE A 50 10.46 8.00 4.89
CA ILE A 50 10.12 7.01 5.92
C ILE A 50 10.80 5.68 5.63
N THR A 51 10.80 5.24 4.36
CA THR A 51 11.40 3.94 3.99
C THR A 51 12.89 3.79 4.30
N ARG A 52 13.59 4.92 4.52
CA ARG A 52 15.03 4.99 4.83
C ARG A 52 15.33 5.25 6.30
N LEU A 53 14.32 5.47 7.14
CA LEU A 53 14.52 5.74 8.56
C LEU A 53 15.08 4.50 9.29
N PRO A 54 15.97 4.71 10.29
CA PRO A 54 16.51 3.60 11.06
C PRO A 54 15.42 2.81 11.81
N GLU A 55 14.36 3.47 12.26
CA GLU A 55 13.23 2.84 12.95
C GLU A 55 12.33 2.04 12.00
N TYR A 56 12.14 2.51 10.76
CA TYR A 56 11.25 1.90 9.77
C TYR A 56 11.90 0.72 9.04
N TYR A 57 11.90 -0.44 9.70
CA TYR A 57 12.47 -1.67 9.16
C TYR A 57 11.76 -2.31 7.95
N PRO A 58 10.43 -2.19 7.72
CA PRO A 58 9.73 -3.03 6.75
C PRO A 58 10.36 -3.05 5.35
N THR A 59 10.64 -1.88 4.77
CA THR A 59 11.14 -1.78 3.39
C THR A 59 12.49 -2.46 3.20
N ARG A 60 13.46 -2.20 4.10
CA ARG A 60 14.80 -2.79 3.99
C ARG A 60 14.80 -4.28 4.30
N THR A 61 13.94 -4.73 5.21
CA THR A 61 13.81 -6.14 5.58
C THR A 61 13.19 -6.93 4.42
N GLU A 62 12.09 -6.47 3.84
CA GLU A 62 11.47 -7.10 2.68
C GLU A 62 12.42 -7.13 1.47
N ALA A 63 13.13 -6.03 1.20
CA ALA A 63 14.12 -5.97 0.13
C ALA A 63 15.29 -6.96 0.35
N ALA A 64 15.67 -7.24 1.60
CA ALA A 64 16.68 -8.25 1.90
C ALA A 64 16.18 -9.67 1.58
N ILE A 65 14.91 -9.97 1.86
CA ILE A 65 14.30 -11.25 1.48
C ILE A 65 14.26 -11.37 -0.04
N LEU A 66 13.81 -10.33 -0.76
CA LEU A 66 13.76 -10.33 -2.22
C LEU A 66 15.14 -10.53 -2.85
N ARG A 67 16.18 -9.81 -2.38
CA ARG A 67 17.56 -10.03 -2.87
C ARG A 67 18.01 -11.48 -2.70
N ALA A 68 17.65 -12.11 -1.59
CA ALA A 68 18.05 -13.49 -1.32
C ALA A 68 17.21 -14.53 -2.08
N ARG A 69 15.94 -14.22 -2.42
CA ARG A 69 14.95 -15.21 -2.85
C ARG A 69 14.34 -14.96 -4.23
N ALA A 70 14.64 -13.86 -4.90
CA ALA A 70 14.04 -13.53 -6.20
C ALA A 70 14.19 -14.65 -7.24
N ALA A 71 15.36 -15.31 -7.33
CA ALA A 71 15.58 -16.44 -8.22
C ALA A 71 14.69 -17.67 -7.89
N GLU A 72 14.51 -17.96 -6.59
CA GLU A 72 13.61 -19.02 -6.13
C GLU A 72 12.15 -18.69 -6.44
N ILE A 73 11.73 -17.45 -6.19
CA ILE A 73 10.38 -16.94 -6.49
C ILE A 73 10.10 -17.02 -7.99
N ALA A 74 11.02 -16.54 -8.83
CA ALA A 74 10.91 -16.61 -10.28
C ALA A 74 10.80 -18.06 -10.77
N THR A 75 11.59 -18.97 -10.19
CA THR A 75 11.55 -20.39 -10.54
C THR A 75 10.24 -21.06 -10.11
N ALA A 76 9.77 -20.80 -8.89
CA ALA A 76 8.57 -21.41 -8.34
C ALA A 76 7.29 -20.90 -9.02
N SER A 77 7.20 -19.60 -9.31
CA SER A 77 6.05 -19.01 -10.01
C SER A 77 5.96 -19.48 -11.47
N GLN A 78 7.11 -19.73 -12.11
CA GLN A 78 7.22 -19.99 -13.55
C GLN A 78 6.54 -18.92 -14.41
N ALA A 79 6.33 -17.73 -13.86
CA ALA A 79 5.66 -16.63 -14.55
C ALA A 79 6.51 -16.10 -15.71
N ASP A 80 5.84 -15.53 -16.71
CA ASP A 80 6.44 -14.72 -17.76
C ASP A 80 6.02 -13.24 -17.66
N THR A 81 5.01 -12.95 -16.85
CA THR A 81 4.41 -11.63 -16.68
C THR A 81 4.35 -11.29 -15.19
N LEU A 82 4.85 -10.12 -14.81
CA LEU A 82 4.77 -9.63 -13.44
C LEU A 82 3.68 -8.56 -13.35
N VAL A 83 2.76 -8.72 -12.39
CA VAL A 83 1.69 -7.75 -12.09
C VAL A 83 1.98 -7.15 -10.73
N GLU A 84 2.18 -5.84 -10.62
CA GLU A 84 2.49 -5.15 -9.37
C GLU A 84 1.30 -4.31 -8.90
N LEU A 85 0.76 -4.63 -7.73
CA LEU A 85 -0.34 -3.89 -7.10
C LEU A 85 0.23 -2.81 -6.16
N GLY A 86 -0.02 -1.54 -6.46
CA GLY A 86 0.55 -0.40 -5.73
C GLY A 86 2.03 -0.21 -6.08
N SER A 87 2.30 0.06 -7.35
CA SER A 87 3.65 0.06 -7.92
C SER A 87 4.61 1.08 -7.33
N GLY A 88 4.15 2.25 -6.90
CA GLY A 88 5.04 3.30 -6.40
C GLY A 88 6.25 3.52 -7.35
N THR A 89 7.48 3.43 -6.83
CA THR A 89 8.72 3.55 -7.62
C THR A 89 9.26 2.22 -8.19
N SER A 90 8.65 1.08 -7.85
CA SER A 90 9.01 -0.28 -8.32
C SER A 90 10.48 -0.70 -8.06
N GLU A 91 11.19 -0.12 -7.07
CA GLU A 91 12.60 -0.50 -6.82
C GLU A 91 12.75 -1.98 -6.41
N LYS A 92 11.89 -2.46 -5.51
CA LYS A 92 11.86 -3.87 -5.10
C LYS A 92 11.51 -4.79 -6.28
N THR A 93 10.64 -4.32 -7.16
CA THR A 93 10.12 -5.08 -8.30
C THR A 93 11.17 -5.35 -9.35
N ARG A 94 12.17 -4.49 -9.49
CA ARG A 94 13.35 -4.74 -10.35
C ARG A 94 14.06 -6.05 -10.01
N MET A 95 14.15 -6.42 -8.73
CA MET A 95 14.78 -7.69 -8.32
C MET A 95 14.05 -8.92 -8.89
N LEU A 96 12.71 -8.84 -8.99
CA LEU A 96 11.89 -9.91 -9.56
C LEU A 96 11.93 -9.90 -11.10
N LEU A 97 11.88 -8.71 -11.71
CA LEU A 97 12.03 -8.55 -13.15
C LEU A 97 13.40 -9.07 -13.63
N ASP A 98 14.48 -8.78 -12.90
CA ASP A 98 15.83 -9.30 -13.16
C ASP A 98 15.85 -10.83 -13.10
N ALA A 99 15.32 -11.42 -12.04
CA ALA A 99 15.26 -12.88 -11.89
C ALA A 99 14.46 -13.57 -13.01
N LEU A 100 13.35 -12.96 -13.48
CA LEU A 100 12.57 -13.47 -14.60
C LEU A 100 13.32 -13.31 -15.94
N ARG A 101 14.04 -12.20 -16.12
CA ARG A 101 14.87 -11.92 -17.31
C ARG A 101 16.05 -12.88 -17.41
N GLU A 102 16.75 -13.11 -16.32
CA GLU A 102 17.90 -14.05 -16.25
C GLU A 102 17.48 -15.48 -16.59
N ARG A 103 16.24 -15.87 -16.26
CA ARG A 103 15.65 -17.15 -16.67
C ARG A 103 15.21 -17.19 -18.14
N GLY A 104 15.26 -16.07 -18.86
CA GLY A 104 14.84 -15.96 -20.26
C GLY A 104 13.33 -15.97 -20.47
N VAL A 105 12.54 -15.88 -19.39
CA VAL A 105 11.07 -16.01 -19.42
C VAL A 105 10.32 -14.69 -19.34
N LEU A 106 10.97 -13.59 -18.95
CA LEU A 106 10.28 -12.29 -18.85
C LEU A 106 9.72 -11.86 -20.22
N ARG A 107 8.42 -11.59 -20.27
CA ARG A 107 7.66 -11.12 -21.44
C ARG A 107 6.83 -9.87 -21.14
N GLY A 108 6.28 -9.76 -19.92
CA GLY A 108 5.35 -8.69 -19.59
C GLY A 108 5.55 -8.07 -18.21
N PHE A 109 5.16 -6.81 -18.07
CA PHE A 109 5.02 -6.10 -16.81
C PHE A 109 3.72 -5.29 -16.80
N VAL A 110 2.95 -5.42 -15.72
CA VAL A 110 1.66 -4.76 -15.52
C VAL A 110 1.72 -4.00 -14.19
N PRO A 111 2.19 -2.75 -14.17
CA PRO A 111 2.09 -1.91 -12.98
C PRO A 111 0.65 -1.43 -12.82
N PHE A 112 0.10 -1.56 -11.61
CA PHE A 112 -1.23 -1.11 -11.23
C PHE A 112 -1.13 -0.11 -10.07
N ASP A 113 -1.69 1.08 -10.23
CA ASP A 113 -1.66 2.14 -9.23
C ASP A 113 -2.82 3.12 -9.42
N VAL A 114 -3.11 3.96 -8.42
CA VAL A 114 -4.11 5.02 -8.53
C VAL A 114 -3.56 6.29 -9.19
N ASP A 115 -2.23 6.44 -9.23
CA ASP A 115 -1.56 7.61 -9.78
C ASP A 115 -1.01 7.34 -11.19
N ALA A 116 -1.66 7.94 -12.19
CA ALA A 116 -1.26 7.85 -13.59
C ALA A 116 0.13 8.44 -13.88
N GLY A 117 0.55 9.48 -13.14
CA GLY A 117 1.85 10.13 -13.26
C GLY A 117 2.97 9.23 -12.77
N VAL A 118 2.80 8.65 -11.58
CA VAL A 118 3.72 7.65 -11.00
C VAL A 118 3.84 6.44 -11.92
N LEU A 119 2.71 5.90 -12.40
CA LEU A 119 2.68 4.80 -13.36
C LEU A 119 3.43 5.12 -14.64
N SER A 120 3.21 6.30 -15.21
CA SER A 120 3.89 6.71 -16.45
C SER A 120 5.40 6.82 -16.26
N ALA A 121 5.85 7.38 -15.14
CA ALA A 121 7.27 7.50 -14.80
C ALA A 121 7.91 6.11 -14.59
N ALA A 122 7.28 5.26 -13.79
CA ALA A 122 7.75 3.91 -13.49
C ALA A 122 7.79 3.03 -14.76
N ALA A 123 6.69 3.00 -15.53
CA ALA A 123 6.60 2.25 -16.79
C ALA A 123 7.64 2.73 -17.81
N GLY A 124 7.86 4.04 -17.92
CA GLY A 124 8.89 4.60 -18.81
C GLY A 124 10.32 4.23 -18.39
N ALA A 125 10.60 4.16 -17.08
CA ALA A 125 11.89 3.69 -16.56
C ALA A 125 12.10 2.19 -16.85
N ILE A 126 11.12 1.35 -16.51
CA ILE A 126 11.16 -0.09 -16.76
C ILE A 126 11.29 -0.40 -18.26
N GLN A 127 10.62 0.34 -19.14
CA GLN A 127 10.76 0.16 -20.59
C GLN A 127 12.20 0.35 -21.08
N ARG A 128 12.92 1.31 -20.51
CA ARG A 128 14.33 1.58 -20.86
C ARG A 128 15.27 0.53 -20.28
N GLU A 129 15.00 0.05 -19.08
CA GLU A 129 15.84 -0.91 -18.35
C GLU A 129 15.66 -2.37 -18.86
N TYR A 130 14.46 -2.70 -19.34
CA TYR A 130 14.06 -4.03 -19.78
C TYR A 130 13.59 -4.02 -21.24
N GLY A 131 14.51 -3.70 -22.15
CA GLY A 131 14.24 -3.79 -23.58
C GLY A 131 13.79 -5.20 -23.95
N GLY A 132 12.63 -5.33 -24.60
CA GLY A 132 12.09 -6.66 -24.91
C GLY A 132 10.71 -6.96 -24.34
N ILE A 133 10.22 -6.19 -23.38
CA ILE A 133 9.01 -6.55 -22.63
C ILE A 133 7.80 -5.72 -23.06
N GLU A 134 6.62 -6.31 -22.95
CA GLU A 134 5.35 -5.61 -23.07
C GLU A 134 5.00 -4.95 -21.72
N ILE A 135 4.61 -3.68 -21.74
CA ILE A 135 4.19 -2.97 -20.53
C ILE A 135 2.76 -2.50 -20.70
N LYS A 136 1.87 -3.00 -19.84
CA LYS A 136 0.46 -2.60 -19.80
C LYS A 136 0.16 -2.00 -18.43
N ALA A 137 0.41 -0.71 -18.28
CA ALA A 137 0.11 0.01 -17.06
C ALA A 137 -1.41 0.22 -16.90
N VAL A 138 -1.92 0.04 -15.69
CA VAL A 138 -3.33 0.18 -15.35
C VAL A 138 -3.48 1.20 -14.22
N CYS A 139 -4.13 2.31 -14.52
CA CYS A 139 -4.47 3.32 -13.53
C CYS A 139 -5.89 3.06 -13.00
N GLY A 140 -6.01 2.70 -11.73
CA GLY A 140 -7.25 2.26 -11.08
C GLY A 140 -7.12 2.09 -9.57
N ASP A 141 -8.26 2.11 -8.87
CA ASP A 141 -8.35 1.75 -7.44
C ASP A 141 -8.43 0.22 -7.31
N PHE A 142 -7.54 -0.40 -6.52
CA PHE A 142 -7.51 -1.86 -6.36
C PHE A 142 -8.71 -2.39 -5.58
N GLU A 143 -9.50 -1.54 -4.93
CA GLU A 143 -10.77 -1.95 -4.32
C GLU A 143 -11.88 -2.12 -5.38
N GLU A 144 -11.72 -1.56 -6.58
CA GLU A 144 -12.78 -1.48 -7.60
C GLU A 144 -12.38 -2.05 -8.98
N HIS A 145 -11.09 -1.98 -9.35
CA HIS A 145 -10.63 -2.13 -10.73
C HIS A 145 -9.67 -3.31 -10.97
N LEU A 146 -9.59 -4.29 -10.05
CA LEU A 146 -8.74 -5.47 -10.24
C LEU A 146 -9.10 -6.26 -11.51
N THR A 147 -10.36 -6.22 -11.95
CA THR A 147 -10.83 -6.87 -13.18
C THR A 147 -10.29 -6.23 -14.46
N GLU A 148 -9.76 -5.01 -14.37
CA GLU A 148 -9.15 -4.30 -15.50
C GLU A 148 -7.70 -4.73 -15.76
N ILE A 149 -7.10 -5.52 -14.86
CA ILE A 149 -5.77 -6.09 -15.05
C ILE A 149 -5.78 -6.99 -16.30
N PRO A 150 -4.96 -6.68 -17.32
CA PRO A 150 -4.97 -7.42 -18.56
C PRO A 150 -4.70 -8.91 -18.36
N ASP A 151 -5.43 -9.67 -19.14
CA ASP A 151 -5.18 -11.08 -19.33
C ASP A 151 -3.97 -11.32 -20.22
N GLY A 152 -3.28 -12.45 -19.99
CA GLY A 152 -2.19 -12.91 -20.84
C GLY A 152 -1.01 -13.47 -20.04
N GLY A 153 -0.28 -14.38 -20.68
CA GLY A 153 0.88 -15.03 -20.07
C GLY A 153 0.51 -15.85 -18.82
N ARG A 154 1.56 -16.19 -18.06
CA ARG A 154 1.45 -16.74 -16.71
C ARG A 154 1.88 -15.67 -15.72
N ARG A 155 0.98 -15.23 -14.85
CA ARG A 155 1.15 -14.00 -14.07
C ARG A 155 1.66 -14.28 -12.66
N LEU A 156 2.65 -13.50 -12.24
CA LEU A 156 3.03 -13.35 -10.84
C LEU A 156 2.48 -12.01 -10.36
N PHE A 157 1.39 -12.05 -9.59
CA PHE A 157 0.88 -10.91 -8.86
C PHE A 157 1.79 -10.65 -7.66
N VAL A 158 2.20 -9.41 -7.45
CA VAL A 158 3.02 -9.00 -6.32
C VAL A 158 2.31 -7.88 -5.57
N PHE A 159 2.15 -8.06 -4.26
CA PHE A 159 1.61 -7.05 -3.36
C PHE A 159 2.52 -6.94 -2.14
N LEU A 160 3.39 -5.93 -2.17
CA LEU A 160 4.57 -5.83 -1.30
C LEU A 160 4.37 -4.75 -0.22
N GLY A 161 5.34 -4.64 0.69
CA GLY A 161 5.40 -3.56 1.69
C GLY A 161 4.43 -3.72 2.85
N SER A 162 3.69 -4.83 2.90
CA SER A 162 2.60 -5.04 3.86
C SER A 162 1.47 -4.02 3.73
N THR A 163 1.27 -3.44 2.54
CA THR A 163 0.14 -2.54 2.23
C THR A 163 -1.21 -3.22 2.45
N ILE A 164 -1.28 -4.56 2.30
CA ILE A 164 -2.47 -5.34 2.67
C ILE A 164 -2.87 -5.16 4.14
N GLY A 165 -1.92 -4.81 5.02
CA GLY A 165 -2.17 -4.51 6.42
C GLY A 165 -2.97 -3.23 6.65
N ASN A 166 -3.11 -2.37 5.63
CA ASN A 166 -3.95 -1.17 5.71
C ASN A 166 -5.44 -1.49 5.59
N LEU A 167 -5.78 -2.71 5.17
CA LEU A 167 -7.14 -3.22 5.14
C LEU A 167 -7.44 -3.95 6.45
N THR A 168 -8.56 -3.61 7.09
CA THR A 168 -9.07 -4.37 8.24
C THR A 168 -9.57 -5.76 7.81
N PRO A 169 -9.77 -6.73 8.72
CA PRO A 169 -10.02 -8.13 8.34
C PRO A 169 -11.15 -8.35 7.32
N GLY A 170 -12.27 -7.62 7.41
CA GLY A 170 -13.38 -7.71 6.46
C GLY A 170 -12.98 -7.27 5.04
N PRO A 171 -12.65 -5.97 4.85
CA PRO A 171 -12.16 -5.45 3.57
C PRO A 171 -10.96 -6.22 2.99
N ARG A 172 -10.06 -6.71 3.85
CA ARG A 172 -8.91 -7.51 3.43
C ARG A 172 -9.33 -8.86 2.83
N ALA A 173 -10.29 -9.54 3.46
CA ALA A 173 -10.82 -10.81 2.95
C ALA A 173 -11.55 -10.61 1.62
N GLU A 174 -12.34 -9.53 1.49
CA GLU A 174 -13.00 -9.14 0.24
C GLU A 174 -11.98 -8.88 -0.87
N PHE A 175 -10.96 -8.07 -0.61
CA PHE A 175 -9.86 -7.80 -1.54
C PHE A 175 -9.15 -9.10 -1.99
N LEU A 176 -8.78 -9.97 -1.04
CA LEU A 176 -8.12 -11.24 -1.36
C LEU A 176 -9.03 -12.16 -2.19
N ALA A 177 -10.34 -12.18 -1.93
CA ALA A 177 -11.30 -12.95 -2.71
C ALA A 177 -11.40 -12.42 -4.15
N THR A 178 -11.57 -11.11 -4.31
CA THR A 178 -11.61 -10.47 -5.64
C THR A 178 -10.31 -10.68 -6.42
N LEU A 179 -9.15 -10.53 -5.77
CA LEU A 179 -7.87 -10.81 -6.39
C LEU A 179 -7.76 -12.28 -6.80
N SER A 180 -8.15 -13.21 -5.92
CA SER A 180 -8.20 -14.63 -6.23
C SER A 180 -9.07 -14.87 -7.46
N ASP A 181 -10.27 -14.30 -7.56
CA ASP A 181 -11.18 -14.47 -8.71
C ASP A 181 -10.58 -14.01 -10.05
N VAL A 182 -9.78 -12.94 -10.05
CA VAL A 182 -9.05 -12.45 -11.23
C VAL A 182 -7.88 -13.36 -11.62
N MET A 183 -7.30 -14.10 -10.67
CA MET A 183 -6.21 -15.05 -10.93
C MET A 183 -6.69 -16.28 -11.71
N ARG A 184 -5.86 -16.74 -12.64
CA ARG A 184 -6.02 -18.00 -13.39
C ARG A 184 -5.34 -19.16 -12.66
N PRO A 185 -5.66 -20.43 -12.98
CA PRO A 185 -5.08 -21.60 -12.30
C PRO A 185 -3.55 -21.68 -12.29
N ALA A 186 -2.86 -21.07 -13.28
CA ALA A 186 -1.41 -21.06 -13.36
C ALA A 186 -0.75 -19.83 -12.70
N ASP A 187 -1.55 -18.84 -12.28
CA ASP A 187 -1.03 -17.61 -11.69
C ASP A 187 -0.55 -17.83 -10.25
N SER A 188 0.26 -16.91 -9.77
CA SER A 188 0.75 -16.92 -8.39
C SER A 188 0.66 -15.54 -7.77
N LEU A 189 0.52 -15.49 -6.45
CA LEU A 189 0.55 -14.28 -5.64
C LEU A 189 1.78 -14.32 -4.74
N LEU A 190 2.64 -13.30 -4.84
CA LEU A 190 3.68 -12.98 -3.87
C LEU A 190 3.17 -11.86 -2.95
N LEU A 191 2.91 -12.21 -1.70
CA LEU A 191 2.33 -11.31 -0.71
C LEU A 191 3.33 -11.00 0.41
N GLY A 192 3.61 -9.71 0.62
CA GLY A 192 4.39 -9.20 1.76
C GLY A 192 3.52 -8.93 2.96
N THR A 193 3.92 -9.45 4.13
CA THR A 193 3.22 -9.27 5.40
C THR A 193 4.22 -8.95 6.51
N ASP A 194 4.04 -7.81 7.17
CA ASP A 194 4.84 -7.43 8.34
C ASP A 194 4.35 -8.20 9.58
N LEU A 195 5.26 -8.83 10.30
CA LEU A 195 4.90 -9.79 11.34
C LEU A 195 4.70 -9.14 12.71
N VAL A 196 3.90 -9.77 13.57
CA VAL A 196 3.84 -9.40 14.98
C VAL A 196 5.22 -9.58 15.63
N LYS A 197 5.66 -8.57 16.39
CA LYS A 197 6.97 -8.52 17.06
C LYS A 197 6.90 -7.58 18.26
N ASP A 198 8.06 -7.24 18.83
CA ASP A 198 8.17 -6.27 19.93
C ASP A 198 7.35 -5.00 19.67
N ALA A 199 6.42 -4.70 20.59
CA ALA A 199 5.44 -3.64 20.44
C ALA A 199 6.09 -2.26 20.39
N GLU A 200 7.16 -2.04 21.16
CA GLU A 200 7.86 -0.74 21.12
C GLU A 200 8.56 -0.53 19.79
N ARG A 201 9.16 -1.59 19.22
CA ARG A 201 9.76 -1.52 17.89
C ARG A 201 8.72 -1.23 16.82
N LEU A 202 7.52 -1.80 16.95
CA LEU A 202 6.40 -1.46 16.07
C LEU A 202 5.99 0.00 16.23
N VAL A 203 5.81 0.51 17.46
CA VAL A 203 5.43 1.92 17.67
C VAL A 203 6.51 2.87 17.13
N ARG A 204 7.79 2.64 17.44
CA ARG A 204 8.91 3.49 16.96
C ARG A 204 9.01 3.51 15.44
N ALA A 205 8.67 2.43 14.75
CA ALA A 205 8.64 2.43 13.29
C ALA A 205 7.62 3.43 12.73
N TYR A 206 6.56 3.76 13.48
CA TYR A 206 5.53 4.71 13.07
C TYR A 206 5.58 6.03 13.85
N ASP A 207 6.59 6.24 14.70
CA ASP A 207 6.82 7.45 15.49
C ASP A 207 8.32 7.66 15.62
N ASP A 208 8.96 7.91 14.48
CA ASP A 208 10.41 8.07 14.37
C ASP A 208 10.90 9.33 15.08
N ALA A 209 12.15 9.27 15.59
CA ALA A 209 12.71 10.37 16.36
C ALA A 209 12.93 11.66 15.53
N ALA A 210 13.00 11.54 14.20
CA ALA A 210 13.14 12.66 13.29
C ALA A 210 11.81 13.37 12.98
N GLY A 211 10.67 12.82 13.41
CA GLY A 211 9.34 13.38 13.21
C GLY A 211 8.86 13.35 11.76
N VAL A 212 9.44 12.51 10.90
CA VAL A 212 9.07 12.40 9.49
C VAL A 212 7.68 11.77 9.35
N THR A 213 7.38 10.71 10.10
CA THR A 213 6.06 10.06 10.12
C THR A 213 4.98 10.99 10.67
N ALA A 214 5.32 11.84 11.64
CA ALA A 214 4.42 12.86 12.14
C ALA A 214 4.06 13.90 11.06
N ARG A 215 5.04 14.33 10.25
CA ARG A 215 4.80 15.22 9.10
C ARG A 215 3.98 14.53 8.01
N PHE A 216 4.27 13.27 7.71
CA PHE A 216 3.52 12.44 6.76
C PHE A 216 2.06 12.31 7.16
N ASN A 217 1.78 11.95 8.42
CA ASN A 217 0.41 11.82 8.91
C ASN A 217 -0.34 13.17 8.85
N ARG A 218 0.26 14.26 9.34
CA ARG A 218 -0.33 15.60 9.28
C ARG A 218 -0.59 16.11 7.86
N ASN A 219 0.14 15.61 6.87
CA ASN A 219 0.00 16.03 5.47
C ASN A 219 -1.42 15.84 4.94
N VAL A 220 -2.17 14.84 5.42
CA VAL A 220 -3.57 14.63 5.01
C VAL A 220 -4.45 15.86 5.30
N LEU A 221 -4.16 16.60 6.37
CA LEU A 221 -4.86 17.86 6.68
C LEU A 221 -4.51 18.95 5.67
N ALA A 222 -3.25 19.03 5.25
CA ALA A 222 -2.80 19.97 4.22
C ALA A 222 -3.40 19.64 2.84
N VAL A 223 -3.56 18.35 2.53
CA VAL A 223 -4.29 17.87 1.33
C VAL A 223 -5.73 18.37 1.37
N ILE A 224 -6.44 18.18 2.48
CA ILE A 224 -7.83 18.66 2.62
C ILE A 224 -7.91 20.18 2.51
N ASN A 225 -7.01 20.91 3.18
CA ASN A 225 -6.97 22.38 3.08
C ASN A 225 -6.84 22.85 1.63
N ARG A 226 -5.93 22.23 0.87
CA ARG A 226 -5.65 22.61 -0.53
C ARG A 226 -6.75 22.18 -1.49
N GLN A 227 -7.23 20.94 -1.38
CA GLN A 227 -8.12 20.32 -2.36
C GLN A 227 -9.61 20.64 -2.11
N LEU A 228 -9.98 20.86 -0.84
CA LEU A 228 -11.38 21.03 -0.42
C LEU A 228 -11.64 22.36 0.29
N ASP A 229 -10.71 23.32 0.20
CA ASP A 229 -10.82 24.64 0.84
C ASP A 229 -11.10 24.50 2.35
N GLY A 230 -10.29 23.65 2.99
CA GLY A 230 -10.29 23.42 4.43
C GLY A 230 -9.39 24.41 5.17
N ASP A 231 -9.69 24.66 6.44
CA ASP A 231 -8.93 25.57 7.30
C ASP A 231 -8.29 24.89 8.53
N PHE A 232 -7.91 23.61 8.41
CA PHE A 232 -7.19 22.91 9.48
C PHE A 232 -5.91 23.67 9.86
N ASP A 233 -5.78 24.04 11.13
CA ASP A 233 -4.49 24.43 11.71
C ASP A 233 -3.65 23.16 11.96
N VAL A 234 -2.87 22.78 10.94
CA VAL A 234 -2.10 21.52 10.89
C VAL A 234 -1.19 21.35 12.12
N ASP A 235 -0.58 22.44 12.59
CA ASP A 235 0.35 22.41 13.73
C ASP A 235 -0.35 22.16 15.06
N ALA A 236 -1.67 22.35 15.12
CA ALA A 236 -2.47 22.07 16.30
C ALA A 236 -2.90 20.60 16.44
N TYR A 237 -2.44 19.72 15.54
CA TYR A 237 -2.68 18.28 15.64
C TYR A 237 -1.39 17.55 15.99
N GLN A 238 -1.35 16.87 17.13
CA GLN A 238 -0.25 16.03 17.54
C GLN A 238 -0.37 14.65 16.88
N HIS A 239 0.71 14.16 16.27
CA HIS A 239 0.81 12.78 15.81
C HIS A 239 0.88 11.81 16.99
N VAL A 240 0.16 10.70 16.90
CA VAL A 240 0.18 9.62 17.90
C VAL A 240 0.16 8.27 17.19
N ALA A 241 1.22 7.46 17.38
CA ALA A 241 1.23 6.06 16.99
C ALA A 241 0.89 5.15 18.19
N ARG A 242 0.10 4.09 17.96
CA ARG A 242 -0.28 3.12 19.00
C ARG A 242 -0.22 1.70 18.49
N TRP A 243 0.25 0.81 19.35
CA TRP A 243 0.02 -0.62 19.19
C TRP A 243 -1.31 -1.00 19.84
N ASN A 244 -2.26 -1.48 19.03
CA ASN A 244 -3.49 -2.09 19.50
C ASN A 244 -3.27 -3.61 19.57
N ALA A 245 -3.03 -4.11 20.79
CA ALA A 245 -2.73 -5.51 21.04
C ALA A 245 -3.91 -6.46 20.80
N GLU A 246 -5.15 -5.98 20.98
CA GLU A 246 -6.35 -6.79 20.75
C GLU A 246 -6.56 -7.08 19.26
N GLN A 247 -6.29 -6.10 18.41
CA GLN A 247 -6.45 -6.18 16.96
C GLN A 247 -5.14 -6.48 16.22
N GLU A 248 -4.04 -6.67 16.94
CA GLU A 248 -2.67 -6.85 16.43
C GLU A 248 -2.30 -5.87 15.30
N ARG A 249 -2.53 -4.57 15.53
CA ARG A 249 -2.27 -3.53 14.52
C ARG A 249 -1.62 -2.30 15.12
N ILE A 250 -0.80 -1.63 14.31
CA ILE A 250 -0.46 -0.23 14.56
C ILE A 250 -1.61 0.65 14.12
N GLU A 251 -1.83 1.74 14.84
CA GLU A 251 -2.79 2.78 14.49
C GLU A 251 -2.07 4.13 14.52
N MET A 252 -2.30 4.95 13.49
CA MET A 252 -1.86 6.34 13.47
C MET A 252 -3.05 7.27 13.69
N TRP A 253 -2.88 8.21 14.62
CA TRP A 253 -3.90 9.15 15.03
C TRP A 253 -3.38 10.59 14.95
N LEU A 254 -4.29 11.53 14.74
CA LEU A 254 -4.07 12.96 14.93
C LEU A 254 -4.91 13.44 16.11
N ARG A 255 -4.25 13.93 17.15
CA ARG A 255 -4.86 14.45 18.38
C ARG A 255 -4.88 15.98 18.37
N SER A 256 -6.04 16.59 18.50
CA SER A 256 -6.11 18.05 18.62
C SER A 256 -5.55 18.54 19.97
N VAL A 257 -4.59 19.46 19.97
CA VAL A 257 -3.96 19.96 21.21
C VAL A 257 -4.77 21.07 21.90
N ARG A 258 -5.75 21.64 21.18
CA ARG A 258 -6.70 22.65 21.66
C ARG A 258 -8.07 22.42 21.00
N ARG A 259 -9.12 23.11 21.46
CA ARG A 259 -10.40 23.07 20.75
C ARG A 259 -10.22 23.71 19.36
N GLN A 260 -10.76 23.07 18.32
CA GLN A 260 -10.76 23.56 16.95
C GLN A 260 -12.19 23.58 16.42
N ARG A 261 -12.47 24.52 15.54
CA ARG A 261 -13.60 24.49 14.64
C ARG A 261 -13.02 24.59 13.24
N VAL A 262 -13.24 23.56 12.45
CA VAL A 262 -12.70 23.45 11.09
C VAL A 262 -13.85 23.55 10.10
N ARG A 263 -13.74 24.47 9.15
CA ARG A 263 -14.61 24.59 7.99
C ARG A 263 -13.93 23.96 6.78
N VAL A 264 -14.64 23.07 6.10
CA VAL A 264 -14.26 22.53 4.79
C VAL A 264 -15.23 23.10 3.77
N ALA A 265 -14.88 24.24 3.18
CA ALA A 265 -15.81 25.07 2.43
C ALA A 265 -16.32 24.39 1.15
N ALA A 266 -15.50 23.57 0.47
CA ALA A 266 -15.94 22.83 -0.72
C ALA A 266 -16.99 21.75 -0.43
N LEU A 267 -17.25 21.46 0.85
CA LEU A 267 -18.27 20.50 1.31
C LEU A 267 -19.43 21.16 2.06
N ASP A 268 -19.39 22.49 2.26
CA ASP A 268 -20.28 23.19 3.20
C ASP A 268 -20.33 22.51 4.59
N LEU A 269 -19.19 21.99 5.03
CA LEU A 269 -19.06 21.21 6.26
C LEU A 269 -18.30 22.01 7.31
N THR A 270 -18.83 22.04 8.54
CA THR A 270 -18.10 22.55 9.71
C THR A 270 -18.09 21.46 10.78
N VAL A 271 -16.90 21.14 11.29
CA VAL A 271 -16.71 20.14 12.34
C VAL A 271 -15.95 20.73 13.51
N ASP A 272 -16.34 20.33 14.72
CA ASP A 272 -15.64 20.70 15.95
C ASP A 272 -14.72 19.54 16.37
N PHE A 273 -13.54 19.89 16.89
CA PHE A 273 -12.65 18.99 17.63
C PHE A 273 -12.47 19.52 19.04
N ASP A 274 -12.74 18.70 20.05
CA ASP A 274 -12.40 19.05 21.42
C ASP A 274 -10.90 18.92 21.69
N ARG A 275 -10.42 19.57 22.75
CA ARG A 275 -9.02 19.41 23.18
C ARG A 275 -8.80 17.95 23.59
N GLY A 276 -7.80 17.31 22.97
CA GLY A 276 -7.47 15.90 23.20
C GLY A 276 -8.28 14.93 22.36
N GLU A 277 -9.24 15.40 21.54
CA GLU A 277 -9.96 14.53 20.61
C GLU A 277 -9.02 13.99 19.53
N GLU A 278 -9.22 12.72 19.16
CA GLU A 278 -8.36 11.98 18.24
C GLU A 278 -9.12 11.52 17.02
N MET A 279 -8.46 11.64 15.87
CA MET A 279 -8.94 11.16 14.58
C MET A 279 -8.03 10.05 14.07
N LEU A 280 -8.60 8.92 13.70
CA LEU A 280 -7.86 7.79 13.12
C LEU A 280 -7.49 8.11 11.67
N THR A 281 -6.25 7.86 11.30
CA THR A 281 -5.73 8.19 9.95
C THR A 281 -5.15 6.98 9.22
N GLU A 282 -4.70 5.97 9.96
CA GLU A 282 -4.24 4.71 9.37
C GLU A 282 -4.35 3.57 10.38
N VAL A 283 -4.58 2.38 9.87
CA VAL A 283 -4.28 1.13 10.55
C VAL A 283 -3.20 0.38 9.76
N SER A 284 -2.32 -0.33 10.44
CA SER A 284 -1.38 -1.25 9.83
C SER A 284 -1.37 -2.55 10.62
N CYS A 285 -2.21 -3.49 10.19
CA CYS A 285 -2.28 -4.84 10.75
C CYS A 285 -0.94 -5.56 10.62
N LYS A 286 -0.57 -6.27 11.69
CA LYS A 286 0.61 -7.12 11.74
C LYS A 286 0.16 -8.56 11.81
N PHE A 287 0.94 -9.43 11.20
CA PHE A 287 0.47 -10.77 10.87
C PHE A 287 1.21 -11.85 11.65
N ARG A 288 0.51 -12.96 11.85
CA ARG A 288 1.11 -14.22 12.31
C ARG A 288 1.21 -15.18 11.12
N PRO A 289 2.32 -15.93 10.96
CA PRO A 289 2.50 -16.78 9.77
C PRO A 289 1.36 -17.77 9.51
N ASP A 290 0.79 -18.38 10.56
CA ASP A 290 -0.36 -19.28 10.42
C ASP A 290 -1.64 -18.55 9.98
N ALA A 291 -1.85 -17.33 10.46
CA ALA A 291 -3.01 -16.51 10.06
C ALA A 291 -2.92 -16.12 8.58
N VAL A 292 -1.73 -15.77 8.08
CA VAL A 292 -1.53 -15.48 6.64
C VAL A 292 -1.90 -16.69 5.78
N ARG A 293 -1.46 -17.90 6.17
CA ARG A 293 -1.82 -19.14 5.47
C ARG A 293 -3.33 -19.38 5.49
N ALA A 294 -3.98 -19.15 6.62
CA ALA A 294 -5.43 -19.32 6.76
C ALA A 294 -6.23 -18.33 5.92
N GLU A 295 -5.84 -17.04 5.90
CA GLU A 295 -6.50 -16.01 5.08
C GLU A 295 -6.37 -16.32 3.59
N LEU A 296 -5.20 -16.76 3.12
CA LEU A 296 -5.01 -17.19 1.73
C LEU A 296 -5.85 -18.43 1.39
N ALA A 297 -5.85 -19.45 2.26
CA ALA A 297 -6.61 -20.67 2.02
C ALA A 297 -8.12 -20.43 1.97
N ALA A 298 -8.63 -19.47 2.76
CA ALA A 298 -10.05 -19.11 2.78
C ALA A 298 -10.56 -18.57 1.44
N VAL A 299 -9.69 -18.02 0.60
CA VAL A 299 -10.01 -17.51 -0.74
C VAL A 299 -9.53 -18.44 -1.86
N GLY A 300 -9.19 -19.69 -1.53
CA GLY A 300 -8.75 -20.69 -2.50
C GLY A 300 -7.30 -20.53 -2.97
N LEU A 301 -6.46 -19.77 -2.25
CA LEU A 301 -5.04 -19.63 -2.55
C LEU A 301 -4.21 -20.52 -1.62
N GLN A 302 -3.49 -21.47 -2.19
CA GLN A 302 -2.60 -22.36 -1.44
C GLN A 302 -1.21 -21.73 -1.30
N ALA A 303 -0.80 -21.40 -0.07
CA ALA A 303 0.57 -20.98 0.21
C ALA A 303 1.57 -22.13 -0.04
N THR A 304 2.42 -22.00 -1.07
CA THR A 304 3.39 -23.02 -1.48
C THR A 304 4.78 -22.78 -0.92
N ARG A 305 5.14 -21.53 -0.65
CA ARG A 305 6.41 -21.12 -0.07
C ARG A 305 6.21 -19.99 0.94
N TRP A 306 7.09 -19.96 1.92
CA TRP A 306 7.20 -18.90 2.92
C TRP A 306 8.68 -18.57 3.12
N TRP A 307 9.03 -17.30 3.00
CA TRP A 307 10.35 -16.80 3.36
C TRP A 307 10.22 -15.70 4.39
N THR A 308 11.20 -15.62 5.28
CA THR A 308 11.34 -14.53 6.25
C THR A 308 12.80 -14.12 6.32
N ASP A 309 13.06 -12.93 6.84
CA ASP A 309 14.42 -12.48 7.14
C ASP A 309 14.99 -13.21 8.36
N ALA A 310 16.29 -13.03 8.62
CA ALA A 310 16.98 -13.75 9.69
C ALA A 310 16.40 -13.47 11.10
N ALA A 311 15.76 -12.33 11.32
CA ALA A 311 15.16 -11.96 12.60
C ALA A 311 13.68 -12.37 12.71
N GLY A 312 13.06 -12.88 11.64
CA GLY A 312 11.65 -13.24 11.65
C GLY A 312 10.71 -12.04 11.70
N ASP A 313 11.11 -10.92 11.10
CA ASP A 313 10.41 -9.64 11.20
C ASP A 313 9.38 -9.43 10.09
N PHE A 314 9.66 -9.91 8.89
CA PHE A 314 8.82 -9.73 7.72
C PHE A 314 8.68 -11.06 6.97
N GLY A 315 7.49 -11.33 6.41
CA GLY A 315 7.19 -12.54 5.67
C GLY A 315 6.83 -12.27 4.21
N LEU A 316 7.36 -13.10 3.30
CA LEU A 316 6.88 -13.22 1.92
C LEU A 316 6.23 -14.59 1.74
N SER A 317 4.94 -14.59 1.37
CA SER A 317 4.19 -15.78 0.96
C SER A 317 4.17 -15.87 -0.56
N LEU A 318 4.51 -17.01 -1.13
CA LEU A 318 4.10 -17.35 -2.50
C LEU A 318 2.91 -18.29 -2.43
N ALA A 319 1.80 -17.89 -3.02
CA ALA A 319 0.58 -18.69 -3.11
C ALA A 319 0.19 -18.93 -4.57
N THR A 320 -0.44 -20.08 -4.82
CA THR A 320 -1.01 -20.43 -6.13
C THR A 320 -2.51 -20.63 -5.99
N LYS A 321 -3.22 -20.47 -7.11
CA LYS A 321 -4.63 -20.87 -7.20
C LYS A 321 -4.80 -22.38 -7.31
#